data_AF-A0A7V2PU88-F1
#
_entry.id   AF-A0A7V2PU88-F1
#
_cell.length_a   1.000
_cell.length_b   1.000
_cell.length_c   1.000
_cell.angle_alpha   90.00
_cell.angle_beta   90.00
_cell.angle_gamma   90.00
#
_symmetry.space_group_name_H-M   'P 1'
#
loop_
_entity.id
_entity.type
_entity.pdbx_description
1 polymer ?
#
loop_
_entity_poly.entity_id
_entity_poly.type
_entity_poly.pdbx_seq_one_letter_code
_entity_poly.pdbx_strand_id
1 'polypeptide(L)' 'MQQTLDLQEVEVLVEGAHICAMMRGVKKENTKMTTTRMLGRFKEDERLRSEFFSHVYNRTLR' A
#
# COMPACT_ATOMS: atom_id res chain seq x y z
N MET A 1 13.33 6.64 -2.66
CA MET A 1 12.30 7.40 -3.38
C MET A 1 12.35 8.88 -3.04
N GLN A 2 11.97 9.33 -1.84
CA GLN A 2 11.96 10.76 -1.48
C GLN A 2 13.30 11.46 -1.79
N GLN A 3 14.41 10.92 -1.28
CA GLN A 3 15.76 11.46 -1.53
C GLN A 3 16.26 11.22 -2.96
N THR A 4 15.84 10.12 -3.58
CA THR A 4 16.28 9.72 -4.92
C THR A 4 15.67 10.58 -6.01
N LEU A 5 14.42 11.00 -5.81
CA LEU A 5 13.64 11.79 -6.76
C LEU A 5 13.56 13.27 -6.37
N ASP A 6 14.15 13.66 -5.23
CA ASP A 6 14.05 14.99 -4.65
C ASP A 6 12.62 15.53 -4.56
N LEU A 7 11.70 14.66 -4.10
CA LEU A 7 10.29 14.98 -3.92
C LEU A 7 9.95 15.07 -2.44
N GLN A 8 9.24 16.10 -2.02
CA GLN A 8 8.73 16.20 -0.65
C GLN A 8 7.48 15.34 -0.42
N GLU A 9 6.79 15.02 -1.51
CA GLU A 9 5.48 14.38 -1.57
C GLU A 9 5.62 12.97 -2.14
N VAL A 10 5.34 11.95 -1.33
CA VAL A 10 5.43 10.55 -1.78
C VAL A 10 4.40 9.69 -1.07
N GLU A 11 3.69 8.86 -1.84
CA GLU A 11 2.85 7.78 -1.33
C GLU A 11 3.27 6.43 -1.93
N VAL A 12 3.38 5.41 -1.09
CA VAL A 12 3.76 4.05 -1.47
C VAL A 12 2.74 3.06 -0.91
N LEU A 13 2.25 2.16 -1.76
CA LEU A 13 1.44 1.01 -1.38
C LEU A 13 2.16 -0.27 -1.83
N VAL A 14 2.24 -1.25 -0.93
CA VAL A 14 2.76 -2.58 -1.22
C VAL A 14 1.70 -3.59 -0.84
N GLU A 15 1.28 -4.40 -1.81
CA GLU A 15 0.46 -5.59 -1.58
C GLU A 15 1.29 -6.84 -1.87
N GLY A 16 1.14 -7.85 -1.01
CA GLY A 16 1.81 -9.13 -1.18
C GLY A 16 1.14 -10.26 -0.41
N ALA A 17 1.47 -11.49 -0.79
CA ALA A 17 1.05 -12.69 -0.09
C ALA A 17 2.18 -13.18 0.84
N HIS A 18 1.86 -13.42 2.10
CA HIS A 18 2.81 -14.01 3.05
C HIS A 18 2.73 -15.53 2.98
N ILE A 19 3.55 -16.09 2.11
CA ILE A 19 3.64 -17.56 1.91
C ILE A 19 3.93 -18.28 3.24
N CYS A 20 4.72 -17.68 4.12
CA CYS A 20 4.96 -18.21 5.46
C CYS A 20 3.69 -18.35 6.30
N ALA A 21 2.69 -17.48 6.15
CA ALA A 21 1.41 -17.54 6.85
C ALA A 21 0.39 -18.45 6.16
N MET A 22 0.56 -18.68 4.85
CA MET A 22 -0.29 -19.57 4.06
C MET A 22 0.13 -21.04 4.23
N MET A 23 1.41 -21.34 4.04
CA MET A 23 1.90 -22.72 4.01
C MET A 23 2.38 -23.21 5.39
N ARG A 24 2.69 -22.28 6.30
CA ARG A 24 3.21 -22.56 7.65
C ARG A 24 2.44 -21.73 8.68
N GLY A 25 2.65 -21.99 9.97
CA GLY A 25 1.99 -21.24 11.04
C GLY A 25 0.46 -21.34 11.02
N VAL A 26 -0.23 -20.20 10.91
CA VAL A 26 -1.69 -20.08 10.97
C VAL A 26 -2.46 -20.70 9.80
N LYS A 27 -1.77 -21.07 8.71
CA LYS A 27 -2.32 -21.78 7.54
C LYS A 27 -3.60 -21.15 6.98
N LYS A 28 -3.60 -19.83 6.83
CA LYS A 28 -4.73 -19.10 6.25
C LYS A 28 -4.54 -18.95 4.75
N GLU A 29 -5.27 -19.79 4.00
CA GLU A 29 -5.39 -19.71 2.55
C GLU A 29 -5.85 -18.31 2.11
N ASN A 30 -5.35 -17.85 0.96
CA ASN A 30 -5.63 -16.52 0.39
C ASN A 30 -5.28 -15.31 1.29
N THR A 31 -4.26 -15.43 2.14
CA THR A 31 -3.78 -14.27 2.93
C THR A 31 -3.09 -13.24 2.04
N LYS A 32 -3.69 -12.05 1.96
CA LYS A 32 -3.09 -10.84 1.39
C LYS A 32 -2.75 -9.85 2.50
N MET A 33 -1.59 -9.20 2.39
CA MET A 33 -1.17 -8.12 3.28
C MET A 33 -0.92 -6.87 2.45
N THR A 34 -1.51 -5.76 2.90
CA THR A 34 -1.32 -4.45 2.29
C THR A 34 -0.67 -3.52 3.31
N THR A 35 0.42 -2.86 2.92
CA THR A 35 1.12 -1.87 3.74
C THR A 35 1.30 -0.59 2.95
N THR A 36 1.14 0.54 3.63
CA THR A 36 1.19 1.86 2.99
C THR A 36 2.08 2.81 3.77
N ARG A 37 2.76 3.70 3.05
CA ARG A 37 3.52 4.80 3.63
C ARG A 37 3.28 6.09 2.85
N MET A 38 2.78 7.11 3.53
CA MET A 38 2.55 8.43 2.98
C MET A 38 3.47 9.47 3.64
N LEU A 39 3.90 10.44 2.84
CA LEU A 39 4.72 11.60 3.22
C LEU A 39 4.12 12.85 2.58
N GLY A 40 4.26 14.00 3.25
CA GLY A 40 3.73 15.28 2.78
C GLY A 40 2.20 15.37 2.80
N ARG A 41 1.63 16.12 1.85
CA ARG A 41 0.20 16.26 1.57
C ARG A 41 -0.53 14.94 1.41
N PHE A 42 0.08 13.86 0.90
CA PHE A 42 -0.58 12.55 0.89
C PHE A 42 -0.96 12.05 2.30
N LYS A 43 -0.22 12.48 3.33
CA LYS A 43 -0.53 12.19 4.73
C LYS A 43 -1.55 13.17 5.32
N GLU A 44 -1.48 14.44 4.94
CA GLU A 44 -2.23 15.54 5.57
C GLU A 44 -3.59 15.81 4.90
N ASP A 45 -3.69 15.59 3.59
CA ASP A 45 -4.88 15.84 2.78
C ASP A 45 -5.67 14.54 2.59
N GLU A 46 -6.78 14.42 3.32
CA GLU A 46 -7.65 13.25 3.27
C GLU A 46 -8.32 13.04 1.90
N ARG A 47 -8.58 14.12 1.16
CA ARG A 47 -9.17 14.03 -0.18
C ARG A 47 -8.19 13.42 -1.16
N LEU A 48 -6.94 13.91 -1.15
CA LEU A 48 -5.86 13.37 -1.99
C LEU A 48 -5.61 11.90 -1.69
N ARG A 49 -5.59 11.52 -0.41
CA ARG A 49 -5.45 10.14 0.03
C ARG A 49 -6.60 9.25 -0.46
N SER A 50 -7.85 9.72 -0.36
CA SER A 50 -9.01 8.97 -0.86
C SER A 50 -8.94 8.78 -2.37
N GLU A 51 -8.52 9.81 -3.11
CA GLU A 51 -8.36 9.73 -4.57
C GLU A 51 -7.30 8.69 -4.95
N PHE A 52 -6.12 8.72 -4.31
CA PHE A 52 -5.09 7.70 -4.52
C PHE A 52 -5.62 6.29 -4.30
N PHE A 53 -6.26 6.04 -3.16
CA PHE A 53 -6.80 4.72 -2.85
C PHE A 53 -7.89 4.29 -3.83
N SER A 54 -8.76 5.21 -4.28
CA SER A 54 -9.78 4.90 -5.28
C SER A 54 -9.17 4.42 -6.60
N HIS A 55 -8.02 4.95 -6.99
CA HIS A 55 -7.32 4.55 -8.22
C HIS A 55 -6.56 3.23 -8.05
N VAL A 56 -5.93 3.02 -6.89
CA VAL A 56 -5.10 1.84 -6.64
C VAL A 56 -5.95 0.61 -6.32
N TYR A 57 -6.95 0.71 -5.42
CA TYR A 57 -7.78 -0.44 -5.04
C TYR A 57 -8.60 -1.03 -6.19
N ASN A 58 -9.03 -0.20 -7.15
CA ASN A 58 -9.71 -0.68 -8.34
C ASN A 58 -8.84 -1.59 -9.22
N ARG A 59 -7.51 -1.51 -9.08
CA ARG A 59 -6.56 -2.31 -9.85
C ARG A 59 -6.12 -3.58 -9.11
N THR A 60 -6.10 -3.56 -7.78
CA THR A 60 -5.56 -4.66 -6.95
C THR A 60 -6.62 -5.68 -6.48
N LEU A 61 -7.91 -5.34 -6.53
CA LEU A 61 -9.04 -6.22 -6.16
C LEU A 61 -9.57 -7.09 -7.33
N ARG A 62 -8.82 -7.22 -8.43
CA ARG A 62 -9.12 -8.20 -9.50
C ARG A 62 -8.36 -9.50 -9.31
#